data_AF-A0A2M7TIJ6-F1
#
_entry.id   AF-A0A2M7TIJ6-F1
#
_cell.length_a   1.000
_cell.length_b   1.000
_cell.length_c   1.000
_cell.angle_alpha   90.00
_cell.angle_beta   90.00
_cell.angle_gamma   90.00
#
_symmetry.space_group_name_H-M   'P 1'
#
loop_
_entity.id
_entity.type
_entity.pdbx_description
1 polymer ?
#
loop_
_entity_poly.entity_id
_entity_poly.type
_entity_poly.pdbx_seq_one_letter_code
_entity_poly.pdbx_strand_id
1 'polypeptide(L)'
;MLTRRTNVLFDEADYATLLFMSREKNKTIGELIRSAVAKTYKSKADVDNAGKSLKSSIQRGWRLLVNPKKPLAYKALIEYGRKY
;
A
#
# COMPACT_ATOMS: atom_id res chain seq x y z
N MET A 1 13.87 -0.13 -13.92
CA MET A 1 14.62 0.86 -14.74
C MET A 1 13.61 1.81 -15.39
N LEU A 2 13.79 3.13 -15.32
CA LEU A 2 12.88 4.10 -15.97
C LEU A 2 13.28 4.27 -17.44
N THR A 3 12.36 4.02 -18.37
CA THR A 3 12.67 3.93 -19.81
C THR A 3 11.99 5.00 -20.67
N ARG A 4 11.02 5.73 -20.12
CA ARG A 4 10.26 6.76 -20.85
C ARG A 4 10.30 8.07 -20.06
N ARG A 5 10.56 9.18 -20.76
CA ARG A 5 10.48 10.55 -20.24
C ARG A 5 9.26 11.23 -20.85
N THR A 6 8.53 11.98 -20.03
CA THR A 6 7.38 12.76 -20.44
C THR A 6 7.53 14.15 -19.83
N ASN A 7 7.35 15.18 -20.65
CA ASN A 7 7.34 16.57 -20.20
C ASN A 7 5.90 16.95 -19.87
N VAL A 8 5.67 17.46 -18.67
CA VAL A 8 4.35 17.90 -18.19
C VAL A 8 4.49 19.35 -17.76
N LEU A 9 3.52 20.17 -18.15
CA LEU A 9 3.43 21.56 -17.70
C LEU A 9 2.51 21.60 -16.49
N PHE A 10 2.98 22.24 -15.42
CA PHE A 10 2.22 22.50 -14.21
C PHE A 10 1.93 23.99 -14.12
N ASP A 11 0.82 24.33 -13.47
CA ASP A 11 0.64 25.70 -12.98
C ASP A 11 1.56 25.95 -11.77
N GLU A 12 1.68 27.22 -11.39
CA GLU A 12 2.62 27.64 -10.35
C GLU A 12 2.20 27.10 -8.96
N ALA A 13 0.89 27.01 -8.72
CA ALA A 13 0.33 26.49 -7.48
C ALA A 13 0.60 24.98 -7.30
N ASP A 14 0.39 24.17 -8.34
CA ASP A 14 0.70 22.73 -8.30
C ASP A 14 2.20 22.50 -8.16
N TYR A 15 3.01 23.30 -8.86
CA TYR A 15 4.47 23.21 -8.75
C TYR A 15 4.97 23.51 -7.33
N ALA A 16 4.46 24.58 -6.70
CA ALA A 16 4.79 24.93 -5.32
C ALA A 16 4.41 23.79 -4.35
N THR A 17 3.25 23.17 -4.56
CA THR A 17 2.78 22.03 -3.77
C THR A 17 3.71 20.83 -3.92
N LEU A 18 4.09 20.48 -5.16
CA LEU A 18 5.02 19.39 -5.44
C LEU A 18 6.41 19.64 -4.84
N LEU A 19 6.88 20.89 -4.87
CA LEU A 19 8.15 21.28 -4.28
C LEU A 19 8.14 21.14 -2.75
N PHE A 20 7.06 21.57 -2.10
CA PHE A 20 6.88 21.40 -0.66
C PHE A 20 6.90 19.93 -0.27
N MET A 21 6.09 19.09 -0.94
CA MET A 21 6.02 17.66 -0.67
C MET A 21 7.34 16.91 -0.96
N SER A 22 8.07 17.36 -1.98
CA SER A 22 9.39 16.83 -2.35
C SER A 22 10.37 16.97 -1.19
N ARG A 23 10.40 18.15 -0.56
CA ARG A 23 11.24 18.44 0.60
C ARG A 23 10.79 17.66 1.84
N GLU A 24 9.49 17.67 2.14
CA GLU A 24 8.92 17.00 3.31
C GLU A 24 9.22 15.49 3.29
N LYS A 25 9.12 14.86 2.11
CA LYS A 25 9.25 13.40 1.95
C LYS A 25 10.62 12.95 1.48
N ASN A 26 11.55 13.90 1.27
CA ASN A 26 12.86 13.66 0.69
C ASN A 26 12.80 12.81 -0.61
N LYS A 27 11.91 13.22 -1.53
CA LYS A 27 11.65 12.50 -2.80
C LYS A 27 11.66 13.47 -3.96
N THR A 28 12.09 13.00 -5.12
CA THR A 28 12.02 13.81 -6.35
C THR A 28 10.57 14.03 -6.78
N ILE A 29 10.31 15.14 -7.48
CA ILE A 29 9.00 15.43 -8.07
C ILE A 29 8.53 14.28 -8.98
N GLY A 30 9.45 13.68 -9.75
CA GLY A 30 9.15 12.51 -10.59
C GLY A 30 8.76 11.25 -9.80
N GLU A 31 9.26 11.06 -8.57
CA GLU A 31 8.80 9.99 -7.68
C GLU A 31 7.42 10.27 -7.11
N LEU A 32 7.13 11.52 -6.76
CA LEU A 32 5.82 11.94 -6.28
C LEU A 32 4.75 11.73 -7.37
N ILE A 33 5.02 12.19 -8.59
CA ILE A 33 4.12 12.00 -9.73
C ILE A 33 3.88 10.51 -10.00
N ARG A 34 4.93 9.69 -10.05
CA ARG A 34 4.77 8.24 -10.24
C ARG A 34 3.94 7.60 -9.14
N SER A 35 4.16 8.01 -7.89
CA SER A 35 3.40 7.50 -6.75
C SER A 35 1.93 7.92 -6.82
N ALA A 36 1.65 9.16 -7.22
CA ALA A 36 0.31 9.67 -7.43
C ALA A 36 -0.39 8.92 -8.58
N VAL A 37 0.29 8.74 -9.72
CA VAL A 37 -0.24 7.99 -10.86
C VAL A 37 -0.57 6.54 -10.47
N ALA A 38 0.34 5.84 -9.79
CA ALA A 38 0.08 4.47 -9.32
C ALA A 38 -1.07 4.38 -8.32
N LYS A 39 -1.23 5.40 -7.46
CA LYS A 39 -2.32 5.47 -6.48
C LYS A 39 -3.67 5.73 -7.15
N THR A 40 -3.73 6.68 -8.07
CA THR A 40 -4.96 7.13 -8.74
C THR A 40 -5.40 6.13 -9.79
N TYR A 41 -4.46 5.68 -10.61
CA TYR A 41 -4.70 4.72 -11.69
C TYR A 41 -4.18 3.37 -11.26
N LYS A 42 -5.01 2.62 -10.54
CA LYS A 42 -4.74 1.19 -10.32
C LYS A 42 -4.68 0.51 -11.68
N SER A 43 -3.59 -0.21 -11.96
CA SER A 43 -3.56 -1.03 -13.18
C SER A 43 -4.68 -2.08 -13.10
N LYS A 44 -5.26 -2.49 -14.23
CA LYS A 44 -6.25 -3.60 -14.26
C LYS A 44 -5.71 -4.85 -13.54
N ALA A 45 -4.40 -5.09 -13.61
CA ALA A 45 -3.73 -6.17 -12.91
C ALA A 45 -3.74 -5.99 -11.37
N ASP A 46 -3.60 -4.77 -10.86
CA ASP A 46 -3.61 -4.50 -9.41
C ASP A 46 -5.01 -4.61 -8.80
N VAL A 47 -6.05 -4.21 -9.54
CA VAL A 47 -7.45 -4.37 -9.10
C VAL A 47 -7.80 -5.86 -8.98
N ASP A 48 -7.43 -6.66 -9.98
CA ASP A 48 -7.67 -8.10 -9.98
C ASP A 48 -6.82 -8.84 -8.93
N ASN A 49 -5.56 -8.44 -8.73
CA ASN A 49 -4.66 -9.11 -7.81
C ASN A 49 -4.94 -8.76 -6.34
N ALA A 50 -5.34 -7.53 -6.01
CA ALA A 50 -5.69 -7.17 -4.63
C ALA A 50 -6.95 -7.92 -4.15
N GLY A 51 -7.97 -8.01 -5.00
CA GLY A 51 -9.21 -8.76 -4.70
C GLY A 51 -8.95 -10.27 -4.58
N LYS A 52 -8.15 -10.84 -5.49
CA LYS A 52 -7.77 -12.28 -5.44
C LYS A 52 -6.85 -12.60 -4.26
N SER A 53 -5.91 -11.72 -3.94
CA SER A 53 -4.97 -11.87 -2.81
C SER A 53 -5.69 -11.86 -1.46
N LEU A 54 -6.63 -10.93 -1.25
CA LEU A 54 -7.37 -10.86 0.00
C LEU A 54 -8.31 -12.06 0.16
N LYS A 55 -9.08 -12.39 -0.89
CA LYS A 55 -9.99 -13.54 -0.89
C LYS A 55 -9.27 -14.85 -0.63
N SER A 56 -8.14 -15.08 -1.32
CA SER A 56 -7.33 -16.30 -1.13
C SER A 56 -6.65 -16.35 0.25
N SER A 57 -6.23 -15.22 0.80
CA SER A 57 -5.63 -15.16 2.14
C SER A 57 -6.67 -15.40 3.23
N ILE A 58 -7.87 -14.84 3.10
CA ILE A 58 -9.00 -15.14 3.97
C ILE A 58 -9.34 -16.63 3.88
N GLN A 59 -9.52 -17.18 2.67
CA GLN A 59 -9.87 -18.60 2.46
C GLN A 59 -8.80 -19.56 3.02
N ARG A 60 -7.51 -19.23 2.89
CA ARG A 60 -6.42 -19.98 3.55
C ARG A 60 -6.51 -19.86 5.07
N GLY A 61 -6.75 -18.66 5.59
CA GLY A 61 -6.94 -18.40 7.02
C GLY A 61 -8.07 -19.24 7.62
N TRP A 62 -9.24 -19.31 6.97
CA TRP A 62 -10.37 -20.14 7.42
C TRP A 62 -10.03 -21.62 7.61
N ARG A 63 -9.13 -22.17 6.79
CA ARG A 63 -8.66 -23.57 6.95
C ARG A 63 -7.78 -23.79 8.18
N LEU A 64 -7.18 -22.72 8.71
CA LEU A 64 -6.30 -22.77 9.89
C LEU A 64 -7.06 -22.56 11.20
N LEU A 65 -8.33 -22.15 11.15
CA LEU A 65 -9.17 -22.01 12.34
C LEU A 65 -9.64 -23.39 12.82
N VAL A 66 -8.91 -23.97 13.78
CA VAL A 66 -9.26 -25.24 14.43
C VAL A 66 -10.55 -25.13 15.26
N ASN A 67 -10.84 -23.94 15.84
CA ASN A 67 -12.05 -23.68 16.64
C ASN A 67 -12.53 -22.22 16.51
N PRO A 68 -13.22 -21.85 15.41
CA PRO A 68 -13.60 -20.46 15.13
C PRO A 68 -14.59 -19.84 16.12
N LYS A 69 -15.32 -20.67 16.89
CA LYS A 69 -16.30 -20.21 17.89
C LYS A 69 -15.70 -19.98 19.28
N LYS A 70 -14.45 -20.41 19.52
CA LYS A 70 -13.81 -20.24 20.83
C LYS A 70 -13.27 -18.80 20.93
N PRO A 71 -13.59 -18.07 22.01
CA PRO A 71 -13.04 -16.73 22.20
C PRO A 71 -11.51 -16.79 22.30
N LEU A 72 -10.84 -15.84 21.64
CA LEU A 72 -9.38 -15.71 21.66
C LEU A 72 -8.91 -15.22 23.03
N ALA A 73 -7.96 -15.92 23.63
CA ALA A 73 -7.31 -15.50 24.88
C ALA A 73 -6.22 -14.46 24.58
N TYR A 74 -6.61 -13.21 24.34
CA TYR A 74 -5.71 -12.13 23.93
C TYR A 74 -4.51 -11.92 24.87
N LYS A 75 -4.71 -12.07 26.19
CA LYS A 75 -3.63 -11.94 27.19
C LYS A 75 -2.50 -12.95 26.95
N ALA A 76 -2.84 -14.21 26.70
CA ALA A 76 -1.87 -15.27 26.43
C ALA A 76 -1.13 -15.05 25.10
N LEU A 77 -1.80 -14.51 24.08
CA LEU A 77 -1.18 -14.18 22.80
C LEU A 77 -0.17 -13.03 22.93
N ILE A 78 -0.50 -12.01 23.72
CA ILE A 78 0.40 -10.88 24.00
C ILE A 78 1.63 -11.35 24.78
N GLU A 79 1.45 -12.19 25.81
CA GLU A 79 2.55 -12.74 26.60
C GLU A 79 3.47 -13.63 25.75
N TYR A 80 2.91 -14.47 24.88
CA TYR A 80 3.68 -15.26 23.92
C TYR A 80 4.50 -14.38 22.97
N GLY A 81 3.88 -13.33 22.42
CA GLY A 81 4.54 -12.40 21.51
C GLY A 81 5.62 -11.53 22.16
N ARG A 82 5.62 -11.36 23.49
CA ARG A 82 6.69 -10.66 24.23
C ARG A 82 7.91 -11.53 24.51
N LYS A 83 7.77 -12.84 24.39
CA LYS A 83 8.84 -13.81 24.65
C LYS A 83 9.85 -13.89 23.49
N TYR A 84 9.44 -13.45 22.29
CA TYR A 84 10.21 -13.42 21.06
C TYR A 84 10.32 -11.99 20.53
#